data_AF-A0A917ZHH4-F1
#
_entry.id   AF-A0A917ZHH4-F1
#
_cell.length_a   1.000
_cell.length_b   1.000
_cell.length_c   1.000
_cell.angle_alpha   90.00
_cell.angle_beta   90.00
_cell.angle_gamma   90.00
#
_symmetry.space_group_name_H-M   'P 1'
#
loop_
_entity.id
_entity.type
_entity.pdbx_description
1 polymer ?
#
loop_
_entity_poly.entity_id
_entity_poly.type
_entity_poly.pdbx_seq_one_letter_code
_entity_poly.pdbx_strand_id
1 'polypeptide(L)'
;MQQKVVQVGSNIEIANDKPMVLFGGMNVLESRDLALKIAEHYVEVTGRLDIPYVFKASFDKANRSSLNSFRGPGLDEGLKILEEVKNTFGVPIISDVHEPYQAAPAAEVCDIIQLPAFLSRQTDLVVAMAKTGAVINIKKAQFLAPHEMKHILHKCEDAGNDRLILCERGSAFGYNNLIVDMLGFSIMKEFGYPVMFDATHALQMPGGRADSADGRRALVAQLSRAGLSQGIAGLFLEAHPDPEQAMCDGPCALPLAKLEPYLAQMKAVDELVKSFAPLDTSA
;
A
#
# COMPACT_ATOMS: atom_id res chain seq x y z
N MET A 1 -12.39 -9.28 18.90
CA MET A 1 -10.99 -9.11 19.37
C MET A 1 -10.61 -7.64 19.32
N GLN A 2 -9.79 -7.19 20.27
CA GLN A 2 -9.28 -5.81 20.28
C GLN A 2 -8.39 -5.59 19.04
N GLN A 3 -8.68 -4.53 18.28
CA GLN A 3 -7.86 -4.16 17.12
C GLN A 3 -6.58 -3.48 17.62
N LYS A 4 -5.42 -3.95 17.15
CA LYS A 4 -4.13 -3.30 17.40
C LYS A 4 -4.10 -1.97 16.65
N VAL A 5 -3.56 -0.95 17.31
CA VAL A 5 -3.33 0.37 16.72
C VAL A 5 -1.85 0.48 16.39
N VAL A 6 -1.53 0.67 15.11
CA VAL A 6 -0.16 0.95 14.66
C VAL A 6 0.00 2.45 14.52
N GLN A 7 0.90 3.02 15.33
CA GLN A 7 1.23 4.45 15.30
C GLN A 7 2.32 4.73 14.26
N VAL A 8 2.09 5.73 13.39
CA VAL A 8 3.02 6.25 12.39
C VAL A 8 3.16 7.76 12.55
N GLY A 9 4.41 8.25 12.56
CA GLY A 9 4.69 9.65 12.85
C GLY A 9 4.17 10.07 14.24
N SER A 10 3.79 11.34 14.38
CA SER A 10 3.31 11.88 15.66
C SER A 10 1.80 11.75 15.88
N ASN A 11 1.01 11.46 14.84
CA ASN A 11 -0.45 11.64 14.89
C ASN A 11 -1.27 10.67 14.02
N ILE A 12 -0.67 9.72 13.29
CA ILE A 12 -1.42 8.79 12.46
C ILE A 12 -1.63 7.47 13.21
N GLU A 13 -2.88 7.24 13.63
CA GLU A 13 -3.33 5.96 14.20
C GLU A 13 -3.93 5.08 13.11
N ILE A 14 -3.31 3.93 12.85
CA ILE A 14 -3.80 2.97 11.84
C ILE A 14 -4.43 1.78 12.55
N ALA A 15 -5.76 1.63 12.42
CA ALA A 15 -6.52 0.50 12.95
C ALA A 15 -7.83 0.31 12.16
N ASN A 16 -8.39 -0.90 12.19
CA ASN A 16 -9.58 -1.25 11.40
C ASN A 16 -10.85 -0.50 11.83
N ASP A 17 -10.88 0.04 13.05
CA ASP A 17 -11.98 0.77 13.66
C ASP A 17 -11.73 2.30 13.76
N LYS A 18 -10.62 2.78 13.21
CA LYS A 18 -10.28 4.22 13.11
C LYS A 18 -10.61 4.76 11.70
N PRO A 19 -10.77 6.08 11.51
CA PRO A 19 -10.93 6.66 10.18
C PRO A 19 -9.86 6.16 9.21
N MET A 20 -10.23 5.92 7.95
CA MET A 20 -9.31 5.37 6.97
C MET A 20 -8.04 6.21 6.83
N VAL A 21 -6.90 5.53 6.76
CA VAL A 21 -5.61 6.15 6.41
C VAL A 21 -5.33 5.91 4.93
N LEU A 22 -4.80 6.91 4.23
CA LEU A 22 -4.39 6.79 2.84
C LEU A 22 -2.88 6.59 2.73
N PHE A 23 -2.47 5.45 2.18
CA PHE A 23 -1.12 5.25 1.63
C PHE A 23 -1.17 5.60 0.15
N GLY A 24 -0.92 6.86 -0.17
CA GLY A 24 -1.14 7.42 -1.51
C GLY A 24 0.14 7.96 -2.12
N GLY A 25 0.34 7.80 -3.41
CA GLY A 25 1.48 8.44 -4.08
C GLY A 25 1.64 7.96 -5.51
N MET A 26 2.84 7.51 -5.87
CA MET A 26 3.20 7.06 -7.22
C MET A 26 3.86 5.67 -7.22
N ASN A 27 3.89 5.02 -8.38
CA ASN A 27 4.42 3.66 -8.46
C ASN A 27 5.93 3.60 -8.22
N VAL A 28 6.70 4.29 -9.04
CA VAL A 28 8.17 4.35 -8.99
C VAL A 28 8.60 5.81 -8.99
N LEU A 29 9.68 6.15 -8.30
CA LEU A 29 10.29 7.47 -8.44
C LEU A 29 10.85 7.63 -9.86
N GLU A 30 10.23 8.49 -10.67
CA GLU A 30 10.70 8.76 -12.04
C GLU A 30 11.64 9.97 -12.08
N SER A 31 11.35 10.99 -11.27
CA SER A 31 12.21 12.15 -11.04
C SER A 31 11.85 12.82 -9.71
N ARG A 32 12.79 13.60 -9.16
CA ARG A 32 12.58 14.41 -7.95
C ARG A 32 11.38 15.34 -8.07
N ASP A 33 11.34 16.16 -9.12
CA ASP A 33 10.32 17.20 -9.28
C ASP A 33 8.92 16.61 -9.46
N LEU A 34 8.82 15.47 -10.15
CA LEU A 34 7.55 14.77 -10.29
C LEU A 34 7.07 14.22 -8.94
N ALA A 35 7.97 13.64 -8.13
CA ALA A 35 7.63 13.13 -6.81
C ALA A 35 7.12 14.26 -5.90
N LEU A 36 7.81 15.41 -5.88
CA LEU A 36 7.40 16.59 -5.12
C LEU A 36 6.03 17.12 -5.58
N LYS A 37 5.81 17.23 -6.90
CA LYS A 37 4.53 17.68 -7.46
C LYS A 37 3.37 16.75 -7.11
N ILE A 38 3.60 15.44 -7.15
CA ILE A 38 2.57 14.46 -6.76
C ILE A 38 2.32 14.58 -5.26
N ALA A 39 3.36 14.60 -4.43
CA ALA A 39 3.25 14.73 -2.98
C ALA A 39 2.46 15.99 -2.57
N GLU A 40 2.80 17.15 -3.15
CA GLU A 40 2.09 18.42 -2.94
C GLU A 40 0.59 18.27 -3.19
N HIS A 41 0.21 17.73 -4.35
CA HIS A 41 -1.20 17.57 -4.69
C HIS A 41 -1.94 16.61 -3.74
N TYR A 42 -1.30 15.50 -3.33
CA TYR A 42 -1.88 14.62 -2.33
C TYR A 42 -2.07 15.33 -1.00
N VAL A 43 -1.06 16.07 -0.51
CA VAL A 43 -1.10 16.83 0.75
C VAL A 43 -2.22 17.86 0.74
N GLU A 44 -2.37 18.63 -0.34
CA GLU A 44 -3.43 19.62 -0.48
C GLU A 44 -4.83 18.98 -0.45
N VAL A 45 -5.00 17.85 -1.13
CA VAL A 45 -6.30 17.15 -1.19
C VAL A 45 -6.62 16.49 0.14
N THR A 46 -5.68 15.76 0.73
CA THR A 46 -5.88 15.07 2.01
C THR A 46 -6.06 16.05 3.16
N GLY A 47 -5.36 17.18 3.15
CA GLY A 47 -5.55 18.27 4.11
C GLY A 47 -6.94 18.91 4.01
N ARG A 48 -7.44 19.19 2.80
CA ARG A 48 -8.80 19.73 2.61
C ARG A 48 -9.90 18.74 3.02
N LEU A 49 -9.66 17.45 2.81
CA LEU A 49 -10.61 16.38 3.15
C LEU A 49 -10.42 15.82 4.55
N ASP A 50 -9.42 16.28 5.32
CA ASP A 50 -9.07 15.74 6.63
C ASP A 50 -8.91 14.20 6.62
N ILE A 51 -8.03 13.71 5.73
CA ILE A 51 -7.70 12.29 5.59
C ILE A 51 -6.24 12.08 6.03
N PRO A 52 -5.95 11.21 7.01
CA PRO A 52 -4.57 10.88 7.38
C PRO A 52 -3.80 10.30 6.19
N TYR A 53 -2.57 10.75 5.97
CA TYR A 53 -1.85 10.51 4.74
C TYR A 53 -0.40 10.06 4.96
N VAL A 54 0.02 9.05 4.19
CA VAL A 54 1.40 8.58 4.07
C VAL A 54 1.76 8.57 2.59
N PHE A 55 2.86 9.23 2.23
CA PHE A 55 3.33 9.28 0.85
C PHE A 55 4.01 7.97 0.45
N LYS A 56 3.56 7.38 -0.67
CA LYS A 56 4.13 6.15 -1.23
C LYS A 56 4.92 6.41 -2.50
N ALA A 57 6.13 5.88 -2.58
CA ALA A 57 6.82 5.64 -3.85
C ALA A 57 7.85 4.52 -3.71
N SER A 58 8.18 3.84 -4.81
CA SER A 58 9.25 2.82 -4.84
C SER A 58 10.54 3.43 -5.39
N PHE A 59 11.67 3.20 -4.72
CA PHE A 59 12.99 3.61 -5.23
C PHE A 59 13.54 2.65 -6.31
N ASP A 60 13.07 1.41 -6.33
CA ASP A 60 13.42 0.39 -7.31
C ASP A 60 12.18 -0.45 -7.70
N LYS A 61 12.19 -1.01 -8.91
CA LYS A 61 11.26 -2.03 -9.38
C LYS A 61 12.06 -3.31 -9.67
N ALA A 62 12.35 -4.08 -8.63
CA ALA A 62 13.15 -5.30 -8.72
C ALA A 62 12.49 -6.48 -9.47
N ASN A 63 11.24 -6.34 -9.90
CA ASN A 63 10.40 -7.44 -10.41
C ASN A 63 9.76 -7.13 -11.77
N ARG A 64 10.37 -6.27 -12.59
CA ARG A 64 9.91 -6.03 -13.96
C ARG A 64 10.01 -7.29 -14.81
N SER A 65 9.06 -7.48 -15.72
CA SER A 65 9.05 -8.61 -16.66
C SER A 65 10.21 -8.58 -17.66
N SER A 66 10.72 -7.39 -17.98
CA SER A 66 11.82 -7.17 -18.94
C SER A 66 12.99 -6.46 -18.27
N LEU A 67 14.21 -6.90 -18.59
CA LEU A 67 15.47 -6.30 -18.10
C LEU A 67 15.63 -4.83 -18.53
N ASN A 68 15.07 -4.46 -19.68
CA ASN A 68 15.19 -3.12 -20.25
C ASN A 68 14.13 -2.14 -19.72
N SER A 69 13.22 -2.61 -18.84
CA SER A 69 12.22 -1.76 -18.23
C SER A 69 12.85 -0.79 -17.23
N PHE A 70 12.34 0.43 -17.17
CA PHE A 70 12.74 1.41 -16.16
C PHE A 70 12.54 0.86 -14.74
N ARG A 71 13.53 1.08 -13.88
CA ARG A 71 13.54 0.56 -12.51
C ARG A 71 13.43 1.62 -11.43
N GLY A 72 13.69 2.89 -11.73
CA GLY A 72 13.79 3.94 -10.73
C GLY A 72 15.24 4.37 -10.47
N PRO A 73 15.45 5.30 -9.53
CA PRO A 73 16.76 5.88 -9.22
C PRO A 73 17.69 4.93 -8.45
N GLY A 74 17.17 3.81 -7.93
CA GLY A 74 17.91 2.93 -7.02
C GLY A 74 17.88 3.45 -5.59
N LEU A 75 18.49 2.68 -4.68
CA LEU A 75 18.39 2.90 -3.24
C LEU A 75 18.87 4.30 -2.81
N ASP A 76 20.13 4.64 -3.09
CA ASP A 76 20.76 5.85 -2.53
C ASP A 76 20.06 7.14 -2.97
N GLU A 77 19.84 7.32 -4.29
CA GLU A 77 19.13 8.51 -4.80
C GLU A 77 17.64 8.48 -4.51
N GLY A 78 17.02 7.30 -4.50
CA GLY A 78 15.62 7.17 -4.13
C GLY A 78 15.35 7.60 -2.70
N LEU A 79 16.21 7.19 -1.74
CA LEU A 79 16.09 7.60 -0.35
C LEU A 79 16.29 9.10 -0.15
N LYS A 80 17.21 9.75 -0.89
CA LYS A 80 17.35 11.22 -0.85
C LYS A 80 16.09 11.93 -1.31
N ILE A 81 15.46 11.48 -2.40
CA ILE A 81 14.21 12.06 -2.90
C ILE A 81 13.08 11.86 -1.88
N LEU A 82 12.98 10.68 -1.28
CA LEU A 82 11.97 10.38 -0.26
C LEU A 82 12.16 11.22 1.01
N GLU A 83 13.40 11.39 1.46
CA GLU A 83 13.73 12.26 2.60
C GLU A 83 13.37 13.71 2.30
N GLU A 84 13.60 14.18 1.08
CA GLU A 84 13.20 15.52 0.67
C GLU A 84 11.68 15.71 0.67
N VAL A 85 10.90 14.73 0.16
CA VAL A 85 9.43 14.76 0.23
C VAL A 85 8.98 14.82 1.69
N LYS A 86 9.58 13.99 2.56
CA LYS A 86 9.31 13.95 4.00
C LYS A 86 9.53 15.32 4.66
N ASN A 87 10.69 15.93 4.41
CA ASN A 87 11.08 17.20 5.02
C ASN A 87 10.28 18.39 4.47
N THR A 88 9.97 18.38 3.17
CA THR A 88 9.25 19.48 2.51
C THR A 88 7.80 19.57 2.96
N PHE A 89 7.12 18.42 3.07
CA PHE A 89 5.69 18.39 3.35
C PHE A 89 5.33 17.89 4.75
N GLY A 90 6.30 17.42 5.53
CA GLY A 90 6.07 16.89 6.88
C GLY A 90 5.21 15.62 6.90
N VAL A 91 5.22 14.83 5.81
CA VAL A 91 4.41 13.62 5.69
C VAL A 91 5.24 12.36 5.92
N PRO A 92 4.69 11.33 6.58
CA PRO A 92 5.35 10.03 6.67
C PRO A 92 5.51 9.37 5.31
N ILE A 93 6.56 8.55 5.18
CA ILE A 93 6.93 7.88 3.93
C ILE A 93 6.77 6.36 4.03
N ILE A 94 6.27 5.75 2.95
CA ILE A 94 6.32 4.31 2.72
C ILE A 94 7.04 3.96 1.41
N SER A 95 8.00 3.03 1.48
CA SER A 95 8.66 2.41 0.32
C SER A 95 8.84 0.91 0.53
N ASP A 96 8.89 0.14 -0.55
CA ASP A 96 9.19 -1.29 -0.53
C ASP A 96 10.69 -1.61 -0.51
N VAL A 97 11.03 -2.75 0.11
CA VAL A 97 12.40 -3.25 0.30
C VAL A 97 12.52 -4.61 -0.38
N HIS A 98 13.57 -4.80 -1.19
CA HIS A 98 13.71 -5.98 -2.04
C HIS A 98 14.76 -6.97 -1.55
N GLU A 99 15.78 -6.50 -0.84
CA GLU A 99 16.89 -7.31 -0.34
C GLU A 99 17.22 -7.00 1.13
N PRO A 100 17.71 -7.97 1.92
CA PRO A 100 17.95 -7.78 3.35
C PRO A 100 18.82 -6.57 3.72
N TYR A 101 19.88 -6.29 2.93
CA TYR A 101 20.79 -5.17 3.21
C TYR A 101 20.14 -3.80 3.01
N GLN A 102 19.02 -3.72 2.28
CA GLN A 102 18.31 -2.48 2.01
C GLN A 102 17.41 -2.08 3.20
N ALA A 103 17.06 -3.02 4.09
CA ALA A 103 16.09 -2.79 5.15
C ALA A 103 16.51 -1.68 6.12
N ALA A 104 17.75 -1.73 6.62
CA ALA A 104 18.27 -0.74 7.55
C ALA A 104 18.31 0.68 6.96
N PRO A 105 18.98 0.95 5.82
CA PRO A 105 19.01 2.30 5.24
C PRO A 105 17.61 2.80 4.83
N ALA A 106 16.74 1.92 4.33
CA ALA A 106 15.36 2.33 4.02
C ALA A 106 14.59 2.77 5.27
N ALA A 107 14.76 2.09 6.41
CA ALA A 107 14.10 2.40 7.67
C ALA A 107 14.63 3.67 8.36
N GLU A 108 15.81 4.18 7.98
CA GLU A 108 16.30 5.49 8.46
C GLU A 108 15.46 6.65 7.90
N VAL A 109 14.94 6.51 6.68
CA VAL A 109 14.13 7.54 6.00
C VAL A 109 12.64 7.23 6.05
N CYS A 110 12.25 5.99 5.74
CA CYS A 110 10.86 5.58 5.60
C CYS A 110 10.27 5.21 6.96
N ASP A 111 9.13 5.80 7.31
CA ASP A 111 8.39 5.50 8.54
C ASP A 111 7.72 4.11 8.47
N ILE A 112 7.42 3.66 7.24
CA ILE A 112 6.89 2.34 6.95
C ILE A 112 7.73 1.70 5.83
N ILE A 113 8.20 0.47 6.05
CA ILE A 113 8.86 -0.33 5.01
C ILE A 113 7.94 -1.45 4.54
N GLN A 114 7.81 -1.62 3.22
CA GLN A 114 6.86 -2.57 2.64
C GLN A 114 7.55 -3.85 2.18
N LEU A 115 7.02 -5.00 2.61
CA LEU A 115 7.45 -6.33 2.18
C LEU A 115 6.71 -6.68 0.87
N PRO A 116 7.40 -6.83 -0.28
CA PRO A 116 6.77 -7.12 -1.55
C PRO A 116 6.06 -8.47 -1.58
N ALA A 117 4.95 -8.54 -2.31
CA ALA A 117 4.10 -9.73 -2.43
C ALA A 117 4.89 -11.01 -2.78
N PHE A 118 5.74 -10.98 -3.80
CA PHE A 118 6.52 -12.16 -4.22
C PHE A 118 7.57 -12.59 -3.21
N LEU A 119 7.98 -11.69 -2.31
CA LEU A 119 9.03 -11.93 -1.33
C LEU A 119 8.46 -12.20 0.07
N SER A 120 7.14 -12.26 0.21
CA SER A 120 6.49 -12.25 1.53
C SER A 120 6.80 -13.47 2.41
N ARG A 121 7.31 -14.55 1.82
CA ARG A 121 7.77 -15.75 2.55
C ARG A 121 9.29 -15.83 2.76
N GLN A 122 10.08 -14.93 2.19
CA GLN A 122 11.55 -14.97 2.26
C GLN A 122 12.02 -14.63 3.68
N THR A 123 12.46 -15.64 4.43
CA THR A 123 12.76 -15.51 5.86
C THR A 123 13.80 -14.44 6.15
N ASP A 124 14.90 -14.43 5.41
CA ASP A 124 16.00 -13.48 5.67
C ASP A 124 15.58 -12.03 5.46
N LEU A 125 14.76 -11.76 4.43
CA LEU A 125 14.21 -10.43 4.19
C LEU A 125 13.24 -10.04 5.31
N VAL A 126 12.31 -10.92 5.69
CA VAL A 126 11.36 -10.65 6.78
C VAL A 126 12.08 -10.34 8.09
N VAL A 127 13.08 -11.16 8.45
CA VAL A 127 13.87 -10.98 9.68
C VAL A 127 14.68 -9.68 9.61
N ALA A 128 15.30 -9.37 8.47
CA ALA A 128 16.04 -8.11 8.30
C ALA A 128 15.15 -6.89 8.45
N MET A 129 13.95 -6.90 7.86
CA MET A 129 12.96 -5.84 8.01
C MET A 129 12.46 -5.72 9.44
N ALA A 130 12.11 -6.84 10.09
CA ALA A 130 11.63 -6.87 11.48
C ALA A 130 12.64 -6.21 12.43
N LYS A 131 13.93 -6.56 12.29
CA LYS A 131 15.03 -6.03 13.12
C LYS A 131 15.22 -4.51 13.03
N THR A 132 14.65 -3.84 12.04
CA THR A 132 14.70 -2.36 11.95
C THR A 132 13.82 -1.68 13.00
N GLY A 133 12.78 -2.35 13.51
CA GLY A 133 11.76 -1.75 14.38
C GLY A 133 10.80 -0.77 13.68
N ALA A 134 10.97 -0.54 12.38
CA ALA A 134 10.04 0.26 11.58
C ALA A 134 8.69 -0.46 11.43
N VAL A 135 7.65 0.29 11.06
CA VAL A 135 6.36 -0.32 10.71
C VAL A 135 6.51 -1.12 9.42
N ILE A 136 5.93 -2.32 9.37
CA ILE A 136 6.02 -3.19 8.19
C ILE A 136 4.66 -3.32 7.53
N ASN A 137 4.55 -2.86 6.27
CA ASN A 137 3.39 -3.14 5.44
C ASN A 137 3.61 -4.44 4.65
N ILE A 138 2.81 -5.47 4.92
CA ILE A 138 2.95 -6.80 4.31
C ILE A 138 1.97 -6.90 3.15
N LYS A 139 2.47 -6.86 1.91
CA LYS A 139 1.64 -7.15 0.74
C LYS A 139 1.30 -8.65 0.71
N LYS A 140 0.02 -9.00 0.83
CA LYS A 140 -0.43 -10.38 0.64
C LYS A 140 -0.10 -10.82 -0.78
N ALA A 141 0.57 -11.95 -0.92
CA ALA A 141 0.87 -12.48 -2.24
C ALA A 141 -0.38 -13.00 -2.94
N GLN A 142 -0.42 -12.88 -4.26
CA GLN A 142 -1.55 -13.29 -5.09
C GLN A 142 -1.82 -14.80 -5.02
N PHE A 143 -0.84 -15.57 -4.56
CA PHE A 143 -0.89 -17.03 -4.42
C PHE A 143 -1.11 -17.49 -2.96
N LEU A 144 -1.36 -16.57 -2.02
CA LEU A 144 -1.60 -16.90 -0.62
C LEU A 144 -3.06 -16.69 -0.23
N ALA A 145 -3.60 -17.63 0.53
CA ALA A 145 -4.90 -17.48 1.15
C ALA A 145 -4.83 -16.50 2.34
N PRO A 146 -5.93 -15.79 2.67
CA PRO A 146 -5.96 -14.83 3.78
C PRO A 146 -5.48 -15.41 5.12
N HIS A 147 -5.86 -16.65 5.44
CA HIS A 147 -5.49 -17.29 6.71
C HIS A 147 -4.00 -17.64 6.83
N GLU A 148 -3.26 -17.66 5.71
CA GLU A 148 -1.82 -17.95 5.71
C GLU A 148 -0.99 -16.72 6.14
N MET A 149 -1.59 -15.52 6.17
CA MET A 149 -0.91 -14.30 6.60
C MET A 149 -0.42 -14.38 8.04
N LYS A 150 -1.07 -15.19 8.90
CA LYS A 150 -0.62 -15.47 10.28
C LYS A 150 0.84 -15.93 10.37
N HIS A 151 1.32 -16.69 9.38
CA HIS A 151 2.68 -17.21 9.39
C HIS A 151 3.73 -16.11 9.15
N ILE A 152 3.38 -15.10 8.36
CA ILE A 152 4.27 -13.95 8.10
C ILE A 152 4.26 -13.03 9.32
N LEU A 153 3.08 -12.81 9.92
CA LEU A 153 2.95 -12.06 11.17
C LEU A 153 3.81 -12.66 12.28
N HIS A 154 3.68 -13.96 12.56
CA HIS A 154 4.49 -14.63 13.58
C HIS A 154 5.99 -14.54 13.28
N LYS A 155 6.39 -14.62 12.01
CA LYS A 155 7.81 -14.48 11.64
C LYS A 155 8.37 -13.09 11.97
N CYS A 156 7.59 -12.03 11.78
CA CYS A 156 7.98 -10.69 12.20
C CYS A 156 8.02 -10.56 13.73
N GLU A 157 7.00 -11.09 14.42
CA GLU A 157 6.91 -11.06 15.89
C GLU A 157 8.07 -11.82 16.55
N ASP A 158 8.36 -13.04 16.08
CA ASP A 158 9.49 -13.87 16.53
C ASP A 158 10.85 -13.18 16.28
N ALA A 159 10.93 -12.35 15.25
CA ALA A 159 12.09 -11.52 14.94
C ALA A 159 12.11 -10.18 15.71
N GLY A 160 11.12 -9.93 16.57
CA GLY A 160 11.08 -8.80 17.51
C GLY A 160 10.29 -7.58 17.05
N ASN A 161 9.37 -7.72 16.08
CA ASN A 161 8.57 -6.58 15.58
C ASN A 161 7.08 -6.93 15.42
N ASP A 162 6.23 -6.24 16.18
CA ASP A 162 4.77 -6.37 16.17
C ASP A 162 4.06 -5.13 15.61
N ARG A 163 4.78 -4.23 14.94
CA ARG A 163 4.23 -3.04 14.27
C ARG A 163 3.89 -3.36 12.82
N LEU A 164 2.88 -4.21 12.62
CA LEU A 164 2.60 -4.86 11.34
C LEU A 164 1.27 -4.39 10.74
N ILE A 165 1.22 -4.28 9.42
CA ILE A 165 0.03 -3.96 8.64
C ILE A 165 -0.12 -5.03 7.56
N LEU A 166 -1.32 -5.55 7.34
CA LEU A 166 -1.63 -6.45 6.24
C LEU A 166 -2.20 -5.66 5.06
N CYS A 167 -1.79 -5.97 3.83
CA CYS A 167 -2.26 -5.24 2.65
C CYS A 167 -2.72 -6.20 1.53
N GLU A 168 -4.03 -6.23 1.29
CA GLU A 168 -4.64 -6.97 0.18
C GLU A 168 -4.33 -6.31 -1.16
N ARG A 169 -4.08 -7.11 -2.20
CA ARG A 169 -3.75 -6.66 -3.57
C ARG A 169 -4.28 -7.59 -4.68
N GLY A 170 -5.28 -8.39 -4.36
CA GLY A 170 -5.88 -9.41 -5.22
C GLY A 170 -5.19 -10.78 -5.12
N SER A 171 -5.95 -11.81 -5.48
CA SER A 171 -5.52 -13.20 -5.59
C SER A 171 -5.60 -13.65 -7.05
N ALA A 172 -4.72 -14.55 -7.47
CA ALA A 172 -4.69 -15.09 -8.82
C ALA A 172 -6.01 -15.80 -9.14
N PHE A 173 -6.60 -15.47 -10.30
CA PHE A 173 -7.86 -16.07 -10.75
C PHE A 173 -7.74 -16.53 -12.21
N GLY A 174 -7.35 -17.79 -12.37
CA GLY A 174 -6.92 -18.31 -13.67
C GLY A 174 -5.60 -17.68 -14.11
N TYR A 175 -5.35 -17.67 -15.42
CA TYR A 175 -4.16 -17.04 -15.99
C TYR A 175 -4.35 -15.53 -16.18
N ASN A 176 -3.31 -14.76 -15.87
CA ASN A 176 -3.20 -13.34 -16.19
C ASN A 176 -4.29 -12.42 -15.61
N ASN A 177 -4.95 -12.84 -14.54
CA ASN A 177 -6.03 -12.07 -13.92
C ASN A 177 -6.03 -12.18 -12.40
N LEU A 178 -6.64 -11.18 -11.75
CA LEU A 178 -6.79 -11.07 -10.31
C LEU A 178 -8.26 -10.85 -9.94
N ILE A 179 -8.65 -11.44 -8.82
CA ILE A 179 -9.91 -11.20 -8.10
C ILE A 179 -9.61 -10.78 -6.66
N VAL A 180 -10.46 -9.94 -6.09
CA VAL A 180 -10.42 -9.61 -4.65
C VAL A 180 -11.59 -10.32 -3.98
N ASP A 181 -11.27 -11.25 -3.09
CA ASP A 181 -12.27 -11.85 -2.21
C ASP A 181 -12.49 -10.93 -1.01
N MET A 182 -13.64 -10.25 -0.99
CA MET A 182 -13.98 -9.30 0.08
C MET A 182 -14.11 -10.01 1.45
N LEU A 183 -14.42 -11.30 1.49
CA LEU A 183 -14.48 -12.08 2.73
C LEU A 183 -13.10 -12.25 3.37
N GLY A 184 -12.04 -12.19 2.56
CA GLY A 184 -10.66 -12.29 3.02
C GLY A 184 -10.25 -11.17 3.99
N PHE A 185 -10.86 -9.99 3.89
CA PHE A 185 -10.62 -8.90 4.85
C PHE A 185 -11.01 -9.29 6.27
N SER A 186 -12.18 -9.91 6.46
CA SER A 186 -12.64 -10.37 7.78
C SER A 186 -11.69 -11.42 8.37
N ILE A 187 -11.25 -12.38 7.56
CA ILE A 187 -10.28 -13.40 7.98
C ILE A 187 -8.96 -12.75 8.45
N MET A 188 -8.45 -11.77 7.70
CA MET A 188 -7.22 -11.07 8.10
C MET A 188 -7.39 -10.21 9.36
N LYS A 189 -8.58 -9.60 9.55
CA LYS A 189 -8.91 -8.79 10.73
C LYS A 189 -8.98 -9.61 12.03
N GLU A 190 -9.24 -10.92 11.95
CA GLU A 190 -9.21 -11.81 13.12
C GLU A 190 -7.84 -11.86 13.79
N PHE A 191 -6.75 -11.55 13.07
CA PHE A 191 -5.41 -11.45 13.66
C PHE A 191 -5.19 -10.16 14.48
N GLY A 192 -6.17 -9.25 14.49
CA GLY A 192 -6.12 -7.99 15.23
C GLY A 192 -5.25 -6.90 14.60
N TYR A 193 -4.53 -7.18 13.52
CA TYR A 193 -3.69 -6.21 12.83
C TYR A 193 -4.49 -5.30 11.87
N PRO A 194 -4.04 -4.06 11.62
CA PRO A 194 -4.64 -3.21 10.61
C PRO A 194 -4.58 -3.86 9.22
N VAL A 195 -5.69 -3.81 8.50
CA VAL A 195 -5.80 -4.33 7.14
C VAL A 195 -6.03 -3.16 6.19
N MET A 196 -5.17 -3.06 5.19
CA MET A 196 -5.20 -2.08 4.11
C MET A 196 -5.62 -2.74 2.80
N PHE A 197 -6.15 -1.96 1.88
CA PHE A 197 -6.46 -2.44 0.53
C PHE A 197 -5.72 -1.65 -0.56
N ASP A 198 -4.82 -2.33 -1.28
CA ASP A 198 -4.17 -1.84 -2.49
C ASP A 198 -5.08 -2.01 -3.69
N ALA A 199 -5.91 -0.99 -3.88
CA ALA A 199 -6.88 -0.94 -4.97
C ALA A 199 -6.20 -0.80 -6.34
N THR A 200 -5.02 -0.20 -6.40
CA THR A 200 -4.25 -0.05 -7.65
C THR A 200 -3.79 -1.41 -8.16
N HIS A 201 -3.03 -2.16 -7.36
CA HIS A 201 -2.44 -3.41 -7.83
C HIS A 201 -3.44 -4.56 -7.92
N ALA A 202 -4.57 -4.47 -7.21
CA ALA A 202 -5.70 -5.39 -7.38
C ALA A 202 -6.33 -5.32 -8.78
N LEU A 203 -6.16 -4.20 -9.49
CA LEU A 203 -6.68 -4.01 -10.84
C LEU A 203 -5.75 -4.49 -11.96
N GLN A 204 -4.54 -4.94 -11.62
CA GLN A 204 -3.62 -5.47 -12.61
C GLN A 204 -4.25 -6.65 -13.37
N MET A 205 -3.89 -6.74 -14.64
CA MET A 205 -4.02 -7.94 -15.47
C MET A 205 -2.58 -8.38 -15.80
N PRO A 206 -1.96 -9.19 -14.93
CA PRO A 206 -0.53 -9.51 -15.06
C PRO A 206 -0.24 -10.21 -16.39
N GLY A 207 0.69 -9.69 -17.19
CA GLY A 207 0.96 -10.21 -18.54
C GLY A 207 -0.14 -9.92 -19.58
N GLY A 208 -1.02 -8.94 -19.31
CA GLY A 208 -2.02 -8.47 -20.28
C GLY A 208 -1.43 -7.74 -21.48
N ARG A 209 -0.15 -7.34 -21.43
CA ARG A 209 0.62 -6.77 -22.56
C ARG A 209 1.82 -7.67 -22.86
N ALA A 210 2.43 -7.46 -24.02
CA ALA A 210 3.56 -8.27 -24.48
C ALA A 210 4.79 -8.19 -23.55
N ASP A 211 5.03 -7.05 -22.89
CA ASP A 211 6.23 -6.77 -22.11
C ASP A 211 5.95 -6.28 -20.67
N SER A 212 4.68 -6.18 -20.29
CA SER A 212 4.24 -5.51 -19.06
C SER A 212 2.85 -5.95 -18.60
N ALA A 213 2.46 -5.57 -17.38
CA ALA A 213 1.09 -5.74 -16.90
C ALA A 213 0.16 -4.71 -17.57
N ASP A 214 -1.07 -5.13 -17.89
CA ASP A 214 -2.15 -4.19 -18.19
C ASP A 214 -2.96 -3.89 -16.91
N GLY A 215 -4.00 -3.07 -17.02
CA GLY A 215 -4.74 -2.63 -15.86
C GLY A 215 -6.15 -2.14 -16.16
N ARG A 216 -6.91 -1.98 -15.07
CA ARG A 216 -8.35 -1.64 -15.11
C ARG A 216 -8.64 -0.33 -14.35
N ARG A 217 -7.79 0.70 -14.50
CA ARG A 217 -7.89 1.97 -13.73
C ARG A 217 -9.29 2.59 -13.69
N ALA A 218 -10.09 2.42 -14.75
CA ALA A 218 -11.47 2.92 -14.82
C ALA A 218 -12.41 2.35 -13.73
N LEU A 219 -12.02 1.25 -13.08
CA LEU A 219 -12.77 0.56 -12.03
C LEU A 219 -12.24 0.83 -10.62
N VAL A 220 -11.22 1.69 -10.45
CA VAL A 220 -10.55 1.91 -9.15
C VAL A 220 -11.49 2.46 -8.09
N ALA A 221 -12.39 3.39 -8.44
CA ALA A 221 -13.36 3.93 -7.49
C ALA A 221 -14.40 2.87 -7.07
N GLN A 222 -14.86 2.03 -8.00
CA GLN A 222 -15.82 0.96 -7.74
C GLN A 222 -15.21 -0.09 -6.81
N LEU A 223 -13.99 -0.54 -7.12
CA LEU A 223 -13.31 -1.56 -6.35
C LEU A 223 -12.93 -1.07 -4.94
N SER A 224 -12.47 0.18 -4.82
CA SER A 224 -12.09 0.77 -3.53
C SER A 224 -13.27 0.94 -2.59
N ARG A 225 -14.45 1.34 -3.10
CA ARG A 225 -15.69 1.38 -2.30
C ARG A 225 -16.09 -0.01 -1.79
N ALA A 226 -15.89 -1.05 -2.59
CA ALA A 226 -16.17 -2.41 -2.17
C ALA A 226 -15.21 -2.90 -1.07
N GLY A 227 -13.94 -2.51 -1.12
CA GLY A 227 -12.98 -2.80 -0.04
C GLY A 227 -13.30 -2.02 1.26
N LEU A 228 -13.54 -0.71 1.15
CA LEU A 228 -13.88 0.13 2.30
C LEU A 228 -15.18 -0.28 2.99
N SER A 229 -16.15 -0.84 2.26
CA SER A 229 -17.38 -1.36 2.86
C SER A 229 -17.17 -2.51 3.85
N GLN A 230 -15.96 -3.10 3.90
CA GLN A 230 -15.60 -4.14 4.86
C GLN A 230 -15.06 -3.58 6.20
N GLY A 231 -15.01 -2.25 6.37
CA GLY A 231 -14.50 -1.59 7.58
C GLY A 231 -13.03 -1.92 7.82
N ILE A 232 -12.18 -1.49 6.90
CA ILE A 232 -10.72 -1.71 6.90
C ILE A 232 -9.97 -0.47 7.37
N ALA A 233 -8.69 -0.61 7.73
CA ALA A 233 -7.88 0.48 8.27
C ALA A 233 -7.54 1.55 7.23
N GLY A 234 -7.58 1.23 5.94
CA GLY A 234 -7.30 2.23 4.91
C GLY A 234 -7.09 1.69 3.51
N LEU A 235 -6.67 2.61 2.64
CA LEU A 235 -6.42 2.35 1.22
C LEU A 235 -4.95 2.58 0.87
N PHE A 236 -4.46 1.78 -0.06
CA PHE A 236 -3.23 2.02 -0.79
C PHE A 236 -3.60 2.38 -2.25
N LEU A 237 -3.05 3.49 -2.75
CA LEU A 237 -3.40 4.07 -4.05
C LEU A 237 -2.19 4.69 -4.72
N GLU A 238 -2.03 4.44 -6.01
CA GLU A 238 -1.06 5.14 -6.86
C GLU A 238 -1.78 5.97 -7.91
N ALA A 239 -1.26 7.18 -8.15
CA ALA A 239 -1.74 8.10 -9.14
C ALA A 239 -0.59 8.67 -9.97
N HIS A 240 -0.92 9.18 -11.15
CA HIS A 240 0.02 9.85 -12.03
C HIS A 240 -0.67 11.01 -12.76
N PRO A 241 0.00 12.15 -13.02
CA PRO A 241 -0.57 13.24 -13.81
C PRO A 241 -1.02 12.80 -15.20
N ASP A 242 -0.24 11.90 -15.81
CA ASP A 242 -0.53 11.29 -17.11
C ASP A 242 -0.28 9.77 -17.06
N PRO A 243 -1.26 8.96 -16.63
CA PRO A 243 -1.06 7.51 -16.46
C PRO A 243 -0.61 6.77 -17.71
N GLU A 244 -0.77 7.34 -18.91
CA GLU A 244 -0.33 6.71 -20.15
C GLU A 244 1.19 6.81 -20.34
N GLN A 245 1.83 7.79 -19.69
CA GLN A 245 3.28 8.02 -19.74
C GLN A 245 4.01 7.51 -18.48
N ALA A 246 3.30 6.93 -17.50
CA ALA A 246 3.93 6.41 -16.29
C ALA A 246 4.87 5.23 -16.61
N MET A 247 6.06 5.23 -16.01
CA MET A 247 7.13 4.27 -16.31
C MET A 247 6.87 2.85 -15.79
N CYS A 248 5.90 2.69 -14.90
CA CYS A 248 5.43 1.41 -14.37
C CYS A 248 3.97 1.50 -13.90
N ASP A 249 3.19 0.45 -14.16
CA ASP A 249 1.78 0.28 -13.73
C ASP A 249 0.81 1.44 -14.06
N GLY A 250 1.16 2.30 -15.03
CA GLY A 250 0.28 3.33 -15.59
C GLY A 250 -1.16 2.88 -15.92
N PRO A 251 -1.38 1.66 -16.46
CA PRO A 251 -2.73 1.15 -16.73
C PRO A 251 -3.63 0.98 -15.49
N CYS A 252 -3.05 0.92 -14.29
CA CYS A 252 -3.75 0.85 -13.02
C CYS A 252 -3.78 2.18 -12.25
N ALA A 253 -2.90 3.12 -12.59
CA ALA A 253 -2.77 4.39 -11.87
C ALA A 253 -3.99 5.29 -12.05
N LEU A 254 -4.43 5.92 -10.96
CA LEU A 254 -5.47 6.94 -10.98
C LEU A 254 -4.94 8.20 -11.71
N PRO A 255 -5.69 8.83 -12.62
CA PRO A 255 -5.34 10.16 -13.10
C PRO A 255 -5.32 11.15 -11.93
N LEU A 256 -4.19 11.82 -11.69
CA LEU A 256 -3.97 12.63 -10.48
C LEU A 256 -5.06 13.70 -10.28
N ALA A 257 -5.52 14.34 -11.36
CA ALA A 257 -6.59 15.34 -11.31
C ALA A 257 -7.96 14.80 -10.84
N LYS A 258 -8.13 13.48 -10.71
CA LYS A 258 -9.34 12.83 -10.17
C LYS A 258 -9.22 12.46 -8.70
N LEU A 259 -8.09 12.75 -8.04
CA LEU A 259 -7.82 12.36 -6.66
C LEU A 259 -8.84 12.91 -5.67
N GLU A 260 -9.15 14.21 -5.73
CA GLU A 260 -10.09 14.85 -4.80
C GLU A 260 -11.52 14.27 -4.86
N PRO A 261 -12.19 14.22 -6.02
CA PRO A 261 -13.52 13.61 -6.08
C PRO A 261 -13.51 12.10 -5.79
N TYR A 262 -12.39 11.41 -6.03
CA TYR A 262 -12.21 10.02 -5.62
C TYR A 262 -12.17 9.89 -4.10
N LEU A 263 -11.31 10.64 -3.41
CA LEU A 263 -11.14 10.56 -1.97
C LEU A 263 -12.36 11.05 -1.20
N ALA A 264 -13.09 12.05 -1.71
CA ALA A 264 -14.35 12.48 -1.13
C ALA A 264 -15.38 11.34 -1.06
N GLN A 265 -15.47 10.50 -2.12
CA GLN A 265 -16.34 9.32 -2.10
C GLN A 265 -15.84 8.24 -1.13
N MET A 266 -14.52 8.02 -1.09
CA MET A 266 -13.93 7.02 -0.18
C MET A 266 -14.18 7.39 1.28
N LYS A 267 -13.98 8.67 1.64
CA LYS A 267 -14.26 9.20 2.98
C LYS A 267 -15.72 9.00 3.37
N ALA A 268 -16.66 9.35 2.50
CA ALA A 268 -18.08 9.19 2.80
C ALA A 268 -18.49 7.72 3.03
N VAL A 269 -17.92 6.79 2.26
CA VAL A 269 -18.17 5.35 2.45
C VAL A 269 -17.57 4.86 3.78
N ASP A 270 -16.34 5.27 4.08
CA ASP A 270 -15.64 4.89 5.30
C ASP A 270 -16.38 5.37 6.56
N GLU A 271 -16.75 6.64 6.60
CA GLU A 271 -17.48 7.24 7.72
C GLU A 271 -18.82 6.55 7.97
N LEU A 272 -19.58 6.29 6.90
CA LEU A 272 -20.86 5.59 7.02
C LEU A 272 -20.68 4.18 7.58
N VAL A 273 -19.78 3.39 7.01
CA VAL A 273 -19.58 1.99 7.40
C VAL A 273 -19.05 1.89 8.83
N LYS A 274 -18.12 2.77 9.23
CA LYS A 274 -17.59 2.81 10.60
C LYS A 274 -18.55 3.38 11.63
N SER A 275 -19.64 4.03 11.22
CA SER A 275 -20.72 4.47 12.12
C SER A 275 -21.65 3.33 12.56
N PHE A 276 -21.65 2.19 11.88
CA PHE A 276 -22.52 1.06 12.22
C PHE A 276 -22.05 0.37 13.50
N ALA A 277 -23.01 0.05 14.37
CA ALA A 277 -22.74 -0.87 15.47
C ALA A 277 -22.36 -2.26 14.92
N PRO A 278 -21.40 -2.97 15.55
CA PRO A 278 -21.10 -4.34 15.17
C PRO A 278 -22.35 -5.22 15.17
N LEU A 279 -22.54 -6.00 14.11
CA LEU A 279 -23.64 -6.95 13.97
C LEU A 279 -23.08 -8.38 13.92
N ASP A 280 -23.47 -9.21 14.87
CA ASP A 280 -23.17 -10.64 14.88
C ASP A 280 -24.34 -11.40 14.25
N THR A 281 -24.06 -12.13 13.16
CA THR A 281 -25.03 -12.96 12.44
C THR A 281 -24.75 -14.45 12.57
N SER A 282 -23.89 -14.85 13.52
CA SER A 282 -23.71 -16.25 13.88
C SER A 282 -24.97 -16.81 14.55
N ALA A 283 -25.22 -18.11 14.38
CA ALA A 283 -26.38 -18.81 14.93
C ALA A 283 -26.03 -19.54 16.23
#